data_AF-A0A9D7I4Y7-F1
#
_entry.id   AF-A0A9D7I4Y7-F1
#
_cell.length_a   1.000
_cell.length_b   1.000
_cell.length_c   1.000
_cell.angle_alpha   90.00
_cell.angle_beta   90.00
_cell.angle_gamma   90.00
#
_symmetry.space_group_name_H-M   'P 1'
#
loop_
_entity.id
_entity.type
_entity.pdbx_description
1 polymer ?
#
loop_
_entity_poly.entity_id
_entity_poly.type
_entity_poly.pdbx_seq_one_letter_code
_entity_poly.pdbx_strand_id
1 'polypeptide(L)'
;MVILKTGPMDKEIKDSTERSKLFAGHFGNMERLHNEGVLKVAGPFGKNDFTWRGLFILDCKTIEEAEDFVKTDPTVKSGVFIYDIVPWYGEPSGSFVPGKPKKDL
;
A
#
# COMPACT_ATOMS: atom_id res chain seq x y z
N MET A 1 4.93 1.19 -8.86
CA MET A 1 5.49 1.27 -7.50
C MET A 1 4.83 2.41 -6.76
N VAL A 2 4.49 2.21 -5.49
CA VAL A 2 3.86 3.21 -4.64
C VAL A 2 4.70 3.42 -3.39
N ILE A 3 4.98 4.67 -3.06
CA ILE A 3 5.64 5.03 -1.80
C ILE A 3 4.61 5.72 -0.93
N LEU A 4 4.30 5.12 0.24
CA LEU A 4 3.49 5.75 1.26
C LEU A 4 4.36 6.69 2.09
N LYS A 5 3.84 7.88 2.37
CA LYS A 5 4.46 8.92 3.19
C LYS A 5 3.52 9.35 4.29
N THR A 6 4.06 9.90 5.38
CA THR A 6 3.23 10.53 6.41
C THR A 6 2.45 11.69 5.82
N GLY A 7 1.12 11.64 5.93
CA GLY A 7 0.21 12.70 5.50
C GLY A 7 -0.06 13.73 6.60
N PRO A 8 -0.66 14.88 6.25
CA PRO A 8 -0.92 15.96 7.22
C PRO A 8 -1.90 15.57 8.32
N MET A 9 -2.81 14.62 8.07
CA MET A 9 -3.81 14.23 9.06
C MET A 9 -3.27 13.25 10.11
N ASP A 10 -2.06 12.70 9.95
CA ASP A 10 -1.49 11.75 10.90
C ASP A 10 -1.41 12.31 12.33
N LYS A 11 -1.13 13.62 12.47
CA LYS A 11 -1.04 14.31 13.77
C LYS A 11 -2.40 14.71 14.36
N GLU A 12 -3.43 14.78 13.52
CA GLU A 12 -4.77 15.20 13.92
C GLU A 12 -5.59 14.02 14.47
N ILE A 13 -5.32 12.80 14.00
CA ILE A 13 -5.95 11.58 14.51
C ILE A 13 -5.27 11.15 15.82
N LYS A 14 -5.72 11.75 16.91
CA LYS A 14 -5.23 11.52 18.27
C LYS A 14 -5.98 10.43 19.02
N ASP A 15 -7.21 10.13 18.61
CA ASP A 15 -7.99 9.06 19.23
C ASP A 15 -7.38 7.68 18.88
N SER A 16 -6.98 6.96 19.91
CA SER A 16 -6.29 5.67 19.73
C SER A 16 -7.20 4.59 19.12
N THR A 17 -8.52 4.67 19.35
CA THR A 17 -9.50 3.71 18.83
C THR A 17 -9.73 3.94 17.34
N GLU A 18 -9.93 5.20 16.95
CA GLU A 18 -10.02 5.62 15.55
C GLU A 18 -8.77 5.24 14.78
N ARG A 19 -7.59 5.55 15.33
CA ARG A 19 -6.31 5.19 14.73
C ARG A 19 -6.19 3.69 14.52
N SER A 20 -6.50 2.90 15.55
CA SER A 20 -6.45 1.44 15.48
C SER A 20 -7.40 0.88 14.41
N LYS A 21 -8.61 1.45 14.28
CA LYS A 21 -9.57 1.07 13.25
C LYS A 21 -9.06 1.36 11.84
N LEU A 22 -8.44 2.52 11.62
CA LEU A 22 -7.86 2.88 10.32
C LEU A 22 -6.74 1.92 9.92
N PHE A 23 -5.83 1.61 10.84
CA PHE A 23 -4.71 0.70 10.57
C PHE A 23 -5.16 -0.77 10.42
N ALA A 24 -6.17 -1.22 11.18
CA ALA A 24 -6.79 -2.53 10.92
C ALA A 24 -7.37 -2.60 9.50
N GLY A 25 -8.03 -1.52 9.05
CA GLY A 25 -8.52 -1.40 7.67
C GLY A 25 -7.40 -1.36 6.63
N HIS A 26 -6.27 -0.69 6.90
CA HIS A 26 -5.08 -0.69 6.05
C HIS A 26 -4.54 -2.12 5.82
N PHE A 27 -4.33 -2.89 6.90
CA PHE A 27 -3.86 -4.27 6.79
C PHE A 27 -4.88 -5.18 6.10
N GLY A 28 -6.17 -5.03 6.39
CA GLY A 28 -7.23 -5.77 5.69
C GLY A 28 -7.29 -5.44 4.19
N ASN A 29 -7.03 -4.18 3.82
CA ASN A 29 -6.93 -3.79 2.41
C ASN A 29 -5.73 -4.43 1.72
N MET A 30 -4.57 -4.45 2.39
CA MET A 30 -3.37 -5.13 1.88
C MET A 30 -3.62 -6.62 1.65
N GLU A 31 -4.23 -7.31 2.62
CA GLU A 31 -4.57 -8.72 2.50
C GLU A 31 -5.53 -8.98 1.32
N ARG A 32 -6.57 -8.15 1.17
CA ARG A 32 -7.50 -8.23 0.04
C ARG A 32 -6.77 -8.09 -1.30
N LEU A 33 -5.96 -7.03 -1.46
CA LEU A 33 -5.21 -6.78 -2.69
C LEU A 33 -4.19 -7.87 -3.00
N HIS A 34 -3.57 -8.44 -1.97
CA HIS A 34 -2.68 -9.58 -2.12
C HIS A 34 -3.44 -10.80 -2.67
N ASN A 35 -4.58 -11.15 -2.07
CA ASN A 35 -5.42 -12.26 -2.50
C ASN A 35 -6.02 -12.07 -3.92
N GLU A 36 -6.24 -10.83 -4.32
CA GLU A 36 -6.66 -10.47 -5.68
C GLU A 36 -5.51 -10.58 -6.71
N GLY A 37 -4.26 -10.71 -6.26
CA GLY A 37 -3.06 -10.78 -7.09
C GLY A 37 -2.49 -9.41 -7.47
N VAL A 38 -3.04 -8.33 -6.93
CA VAL A 38 -2.65 -6.95 -7.21
C VAL A 38 -1.41 -6.56 -6.40
N LEU A 39 -1.40 -6.80 -5.09
CA LEU A 39 -0.28 -6.44 -4.23
C LEU A 39 0.80 -7.53 -4.23
N LYS A 40 1.94 -7.22 -4.86
CA LYS A 40 3.08 -8.15 -4.99
C LYS A 40 4.08 -8.03 -3.85
N VAL A 41 4.32 -6.81 -3.39
CA VAL A 41 5.18 -6.54 -2.22
C VAL A 41 4.56 -5.43 -1.40
N ALA A 42 4.61 -5.60 -0.08
CA ALA A 42 4.35 -4.55 0.87
C ALA A 42 5.32 -4.63 2.05
N GLY A 43 5.77 -3.48 2.53
CA GLY A 43 6.58 -3.42 3.74
C GLY A 43 6.87 -1.99 4.19
N PRO A 44 7.16 -1.79 5.48
CA PRO A 44 7.56 -0.50 5.99
C PRO A 44 9.00 -0.16 5.59
N PHE A 45 9.29 1.12 5.42
CA PHE A 45 10.67 1.60 5.41
C PHE A 45 11.21 1.66 6.85
N GLY A 46 12.51 1.38 7.01
CA GLY A 46 13.23 1.68 8.24
C GLY A 46 13.39 3.19 8.46
N LYS A 47 14.11 3.57 9.52
CA LYS A 47 14.46 4.98 9.76
C LYS A 47 15.21 5.53 8.54
N ASN A 48 14.72 6.64 8.00
CA ASN A 48 15.26 7.29 6.82
C ASN A 48 15.09 8.81 6.92
N ASP A 49 15.82 9.56 6.10
CA ASP A 49 15.78 11.03 6.08
C ASP A 49 14.59 11.60 5.27
N PHE A 50 13.76 10.72 4.70
CA PHE A 50 12.55 11.09 3.98
C PHE A 50 11.31 10.91 4.86
N THR A 51 10.15 11.32 4.35
CA THR A 51 8.85 11.10 5.00
C THR A 51 8.28 9.71 4.70
N TRP A 52 9.09 8.80 4.19
CA TRP A 52 8.66 7.50 3.67
C TRP A 52 8.32 6.54 4.80
N ARG A 53 7.19 5.85 4.65
CA ARG A 53 6.61 4.95 5.64
C ARG A 53 6.49 3.53 5.12
N GLY A 54 6.10 3.35 3.87
CA GLY A 54 5.99 2.02 3.27
C GLY A 54 6.13 2.02 1.76
N LEU A 55 6.41 0.85 1.21
CA LEU A 55 6.53 0.59 -0.21
C LEU A 55 5.48 -0.44 -0.60
N PHE A 56 4.73 -0.17 -1.68
CA PHE A 56 3.97 -1.19 -2.39
C PHE A 56 4.49 -1.39 -3.82
N ILE A 57 4.58 -2.65 -4.23
CA ILE A 57 4.67 -3.03 -5.64
C ILE A 57 3.34 -3.63 -6.05
N LEU A 58 2.68 -2.99 -7.01
CA LEU A 58 1.38 -3.39 -7.54
C LEU A 58 1.54 -3.92 -8.97
N ASP A 59 0.81 -4.98 -9.29
CA ASP A 59 0.63 -5.52 -10.63
C ASP A 59 -0.63 -4.89 -11.24
N CYS A 60 -0.42 -3.88 -12.06
CA CYS A 60 -1.45 -3.04 -12.68
C CYS A 60 -0.95 -2.53 -14.04
N LYS A 61 -1.89 -2.22 -14.94
CA LYS A 61 -1.59 -1.81 -16.31
C LYS A 61 -1.24 -0.33 -16.42
N THR A 62 -1.83 0.52 -15.57
CA THR A 62 -1.66 1.98 -15.65
C THR A 62 -1.49 2.61 -14.27
N ILE A 63 -1.07 3.89 -14.25
CA ILE A 63 -0.93 4.67 -13.01
C ILE A 63 -2.31 4.89 -12.38
N GLU A 64 -3.34 5.12 -13.18
CA GLU A 64 -4.71 5.38 -12.73
C GLU A 64 -5.28 4.15 -12.01
N GLU A 65 -5.06 2.95 -12.57
CA GLU A 65 -5.46 1.70 -11.92
C GLU A 65 -4.71 1.48 -10.59
N ALA A 66 -3.40 1.77 -10.55
CA ALA A 66 -2.64 1.75 -9.31
C ALA A 66 -3.22 2.72 -8.27
N GLU A 67 -3.58 3.92 -8.70
CA GLU A 67 -4.15 4.94 -7.84
C GLU A 67 -5.51 4.54 -7.28
N ASP A 68 -6.37 3.94 -8.10
CA ASP A 68 -7.67 3.41 -7.67
C ASP A 68 -7.50 2.36 -6.58
N PHE A 69 -6.53 1.46 -6.69
CA PHE A 69 -6.20 0.49 -5.64
C PHE A 69 -5.70 1.17 -4.36
N VAL A 70 -4.77 2.13 -4.47
CA VAL A 70 -4.23 2.84 -3.30
C VAL A 70 -5.32 3.63 -2.58
N LYS A 71 -6.23 4.26 -3.32
CA LYS A 71 -7.37 5.01 -2.78
C LYS A 71 -8.37 4.14 -2.02
N THR A 72 -8.33 2.81 -2.13
CA THR A 72 -9.19 1.93 -1.32
C THR A 72 -8.78 1.88 0.16
N ASP A 73 -7.53 2.22 0.48
CA ASP A 73 -6.96 2.18 1.83
C ASP A 73 -7.57 3.27 2.74
N PRO A 74 -8.16 2.90 3.90
CA PRO A 74 -8.73 3.88 4.83
C PRO A 74 -7.72 4.92 5.34
N THR A 75 -6.45 4.54 5.52
CA THR A 75 -5.40 5.47 5.98
C THR A 75 -5.02 6.49 4.90
N VAL A 76 -5.17 6.12 3.62
CA VAL A 76 -5.02 7.04 2.50
C VAL A 76 -6.23 7.95 2.40
N LYS A 77 -7.45 7.39 2.47
CA LYS A 77 -8.71 8.17 2.43
C LYS A 77 -8.79 9.22 3.56
N SER A 78 -8.29 8.87 4.75
CA SER A 78 -8.27 9.77 5.90
C SER A 78 -7.11 10.76 5.89
N GLY A 79 -6.18 10.67 4.93
CA GLY A 79 -5.00 11.52 4.84
C GLY A 79 -3.92 11.24 5.89
N VAL A 80 -4.00 10.09 6.59
CA VAL A 80 -2.92 9.61 7.48
C VAL A 80 -1.69 9.27 6.65
N PHE A 81 -1.91 8.60 5.51
CA PHE A 81 -0.91 8.44 4.48
C PHE A 81 -1.26 9.26 3.25
N ILE A 82 -0.22 9.81 2.62
CA ILE A 82 -0.23 10.27 1.24
C ILE A 82 0.71 9.37 0.44
N TYR A 83 0.67 9.45 -0.88
CA TYR A 83 1.44 8.54 -1.72
C TYR A 83 2.07 9.23 -2.93
N ASP A 84 3.19 8.67 -3.40
CA ASP A 84 3.72 8.90 -4.74
C ASP A 84 3.60 7.60 -5.55
N ILE A 85 3.22 7.71 -6.82
CA ILE A 85 3.18 6.57 -7.75
C ILE A 85 4.21 6.80 -8.84
N VAL A 86 5.06 5.81 -9.05
CA VAL A 86 6.06 5.80 -10.12
C VAL A 86 5.95 4.47 -10.87
N PRO A 87 5.81 4.47 -12.21
CA PRO A 87 5.98 3.26 -13.00
C PRO A 87 7.34 2.64 -12.72
N TRP A 88 7.34 1.39 -12.28
CA TRP A 88 8.57 0.63 -12.04
C TRP A 88 8.60 -0.51 -13.03
N TYR A 89 9.60 -0.50 -13.91
CA TYR A 89 9.80 -1.53 -14.92
C TYR A 89 10.79 -2.56 -14.37
N GLY A 90 10.34 -3.80 -14.29
CA GLY A 90 11.14 -4.94 -13.84
C GLY A 90 10.64 -6.23 -14.46
N GLU A 91 11.51 -7.23 -14.53
CA GLU A 91 11.14 -8.56 -15.03
C GLU A 91 10.27 -9.29 -14.00
N PRO A 92 9.07 -9.77 -14.36
CA PRO A 92 8.26 -10.55 -13.44
C PRO A 92 8.90 -11.92 -13.20
N SER A 93 9.60 -12.06 -12.08
CA SER A 93 10.33 -13.28 -11.72
C SER A 93 10.07 -13.69 -10.26
N GLY A 94 10.25 -14.98 -9.95
CA GLY A 94 10.07 -15.51 -8.60
C GLY A 94 8.67 -15.21 -8.01
N SER A 95 8.62 -14.55 -6.86
CA SER A 95 7.37 -14.20 -6.17
C SER A 95 6.56 -13.08 -6.86
N PHE A 96 7.11 -12.44 -7.90
CA PHE A 96 6.47 -11.33 -8.63
C PHE A 96 5.72 -11.79 -9.89
N VAL A 97 5.60 -13.09 -10.13
CA VAL A 97 4.87 -13.62 -11.29
C VAL A 97 3.43 -13.08 -11.31
N PRO A 98 2.88 -12.70 -12.49
CA PRO A 98 1.55 -12.11 -12.57
C PRO A 98 0.45 -13.07 -12.10
N GLY A 99 -0.67 -12.49 -11.66
CA GLY A 99 -1.82 -13.25 -11.17
C GLY A 99 -1.86 -13.48 -9.65
N LYS A 100 -2.81 -14.32 -9.23
CA LYS A 100 -3.10 -14.56 -7.81
C LYS A 100 -2.02 -15.41 -7.14
N PRO A 101 -1.71 -15.16 -5.85
CA PRO A 101 -0.83 -16.02 -5.07
C PRO A 101 -1.32 -17.47 -5.08
N LYS A 102 -0.41 -18.43 -5.17
CA LYS A 102 -0.74 -19.83 -4.93
C LYS A 102 -1.04 -19.98 -3.45
N LYS A 103 -2.22 -20.50 -3.10
CA LYS A 103 -2.47 -20.94 -1.74
C LYS A 103 -1.60 -22.17 -1.50
N ASP A 104 -0.83 -22.17 -0.42
CA ASP A 104 -0.20 -23.40 0.05
C ASP A 104 -1.32 -24.43 0.30
N LEU A 105 -1.17 -25.61 -0.32
CA LEU A 105 -2.08 -26.75 -0.17
C LEU A 105 -1.84 -27.45 1.16
#